data_AF-A0A0A2AAH4-F1
#
_entry.id   AF-A0A0A2AAH4-F1
#
_cell.length_a   1.000
_cell.length_b   1.000
_cell.length_c   1.000
_cell.angle_alpha   90.00
_cell.angle_beta   90.00
_cell.angle_gamma   90.00
#
_symmetry.space_group_name_H-M   'P 1'
#
loop_
_entity.id
_entity.type
_entity.pdbx_description
1 polymer ?
#
loop_
_entity_poly.entity_id
_entity_poly.type
_entity_poly.pdbx_seq_one_letter_code
_entity_poly.pdbx_strand_id
1 'polypeptide(L)'
;MLRLLPLPIFICIYLFSWWRCKKNIIASDQQLKPCIDWAYVKNLPIPPKPLFIEFYIVYVSSFFKFPFGIIVQQLPFSKKVRYYEREMKLIFDKWNLEKIKKIKN
;
A
#
# COMPACT_ATOMS: atom_id res chain seq x y z
N MET A 1 24.10 17.40 -20.22
CA MET A 1 22.85 17.92 -20.80
C MET A 1 21.68 17.11 -20.27
N LEU A 2 20.83 17.71 -19.42
CA LEU A 2 19.62 17.06 -18.89
C LEU A 2 18.62 16.94 -20.05
N ARG A 3 18.45 15.76 -20.65
CA ARG A 3 17.40 15.52 -21.64
C ARG A 3 16.06 15.51 -20.90
N LEU A 4 15.38 16.66 -20.87
CA LEU A 4 13.97 16.73 -20.50
C LEU A 4 13.20 15.83 -21.47
N LEU A 5 12.64 14.74 -20.95
CA LEU A 5 11.65 13.96 -21.68
C LEU A 5 10.55 14.93 -22.14
N PRO A 6 10.09 14.86 -23.40
CA PRO A 6 9.03 15.72 -23.87
C PRO A 6 7.81 15.55 -22.95
N LEU A 7 7.19 16.66 -22.55
CA LEU A 7 6.03 16.74 -21.66
C LEU A 7 4.98 15.62 -21.84
N PRO A 8 4.60 15.24 -23.09
CA PRO A 8 3.67 14.14 -23.32
C PRO A 8 4.11 12.81 -22.71
N ILE A 9 5.41 12.48 -22.79
CA ILE A 9 5.94 11.23 -22.25
C ILE A 9 5.87 11.24 -20.73
N PHE A 10 6.15 12.38 -20.09
CA PHE A 10 6.01 12.51 -18.64
C PHE A 10 4.56 12.32 -18.18
N ILE A 11 3.60 12.91 -18.90
CA ILE A 11 2.16 12.75 -18.63
C ILE A 11 1.73 11.28 -18.78
N CYS A 12 2.18 10.60 -19.85
CA CYS A 12 1.89 9.19 -20.06
C CYS A 12 2.44 8.30 -18.93
N ILE A 13 3.67 8.55 -18.48
CA ILE A 13 4.28 7.81 -17.36
C ILE A 13 3.49 8.04 -16.07
N TYR A 14 3.11 9.29 -15.79
CA TYR A 14 2.30 9.64 -14.62
C TYR A 14 0.94 8.90 -14.63
N LEU A 15 0.20 8.98 -15.74
CA LEU A 15 -1.10 8.34 -15.89
C LEU A 15 -1.00 6.81 -15.77
N PHE A 16 0.01 6.20 -16.39
CA PHE A 16 0.23 4.77 -16.31
C PHE A 16 0.57 4.31 -14.89
N SER A 17 1.45 5.06 -14.20
CA SER A 17 1.79 4.80 -12.79
C SER A 17 0.56 4.91 -11.88
N TRP A 18 -0.25 5.96 -12.08
CA TRP A 18 -1.49 6.18 -11.33
C TRP A 18 -2.47 5.02 -11.52
N TRP A 19 -2.69 4.61 -12.78
CA TRP A 19 -3.58 3.50 -13.11
C TRP A 19 -3.10 2.19 -12.50
N ARG A 20 -1.79 1.89 -12.59
CA ARG A 20 -1.19 0.68 -12.00
C ARG A 20 -1.33 0.67 -10.48
N CYS A 21 -1.06 1.78 -9.82
CA CYS A 21 -1.21 1.92 -8.36
C CYS A 21 -2.67 1.68 -7.93
N LYS A 22 -3.63 2.30 -8.64
CA LYS A 22 -5.06 2.09 -8.40
C LYS A 22 -5.47 0.63 -8.55
N LYS A 23 -5.04 -0.04 -9.62
CA LYS A 23 -5.33 -1.45 -9.86
C LYS A 23 -4.78 -2.34 -8.73
N ASN A 24 -3.55 -2.08 -8.27
CA ASN A 24 -2.93 -2.85 -7.20
C ASN A 24 -3.64 -2.67 -5.86
N ILE A 25 -4.05 -1.46 -5.50
CA ILE A 25 -4.78 -1.20 -4.25
C ILE A 25 -6.14 -1.88 -4.27
N ILE A 26 -6.88 -1.83 -5.39
CA ILE A 26 -8.17 -2.52 -5.51
C ILE A 26 -8.00 -4.03 -5.35
N ALA A 27 -6.98 -4.62 -6.00
CA ALA A 27 -6.70 -6.04 -5.85
C ALA A 27 -6.34 -6.42 -4.40
N SER A 28 -5.52 -5.59 -3.74
CA SER A 28 -5.17 -5.78 -2.33
C SER A 28 -6.38 -5.67 -1.41
N ASP A 29 -7.26 -4.69 -1.63
CA ASP A 29 -8.50 -4.53 -0.87
C ASP A 29 -9.42 -5.75 -1.00
N GLN A 30 -9.54 -6.30 -2.21
CA GLN A 30 -10.32 -7.52 -2.45
C GLN A 30 -9.75 -8.72 -1.70
N GLN A 31 -8.43 -8.87 -1.69
CA GLN A 31 -7.74 -9.95 -0.95
C GLN A 31 -7.83 -9.78 0.57
N LEU A 32 -7.77 -8.54 1.06
CA LEU A 32 -7.81 -8.23 2.48
C LEU A 32 -9.23 -8.23 3.05
N LYS A 33 -10.27 -8.04 2.23
CA LYS A 33 -11.67 -8.04 2.67
C LYS A 33 -12.03 -9.19 3.62
N PRO A 34 -11.81 -10.48 3.30
CA PRO A 34 -12.13 -11.57 4.23
C PRO A 34 -11.31 -11.55 5.53
N CYS A 35 -10.09 -11.03 5.49
CA CYS A 35 -9.24 -10.86 6.66
C CYS A 35 -9.74 -9.73 7.56
N ILE A 36 -10.18 -8.61 6.96
CA ILE A 36 -10.81 -7.49 7.66
C ILE A 36 -12.12 -7.93 8.31
N ASP A 37 -12.97 -8.65 7.57
CA ASP A 37 -14.24 -9.18 8.09
C ASP A 37 -14.00 -10.14 9.28
N TRP A 38 -12.98 -11.00 9.18
CA TRP A 38 -12.56 -11.85 10.31
C TRP A 38 -12.05 -11.03 11.51
N ALA A 39 -11.27 -9.97 11.26
CA ALA A 39 -10.76 -9.10 12.32
C ALA A 39 -11.89 -8.36 13.04
N TYR A 40 -12.94 -7.93 12.32
CA TYR A 40 -14.16 -7.37 12.92
C TYR A 40 -14.85 -8.38 13.84
N VAL A 41 -15.05 -9.62 13.39
CA VAL A 41 -15.66 -10.68 14.22
C VAL A 41 -14.84 -10.97 15.47
N LYS A 42 -13.51 -10.84 15.39
CA LYS A 42 -12.58 -11.05 16.50
C LYS A 42 -12.34 -9.81 17.37
N ASN A 43 -13.01 -8.68 17.08
CA ASN A 43 -12.78 -7.38 17.74
C ASN A 43 -11.30 -6.95 17.78
N LEU A 44 -10.55 -7.21 16.71
CA LEU A 44 -9.16 -6.77 16.60
C LEU A 44 -9.09 -5.28 16.24
N PRO A 45 -8.08 -4.54 16.75
CA PRO A 45 -7.87 -3.15 16.37
C PRO A 45 -7.49 -3.07 14.89
N ILE A 46 -8.32 -2.42 14.08
CA ILE A 46 -8.05 -2.20 12.65
C ILE A 46 -7.45 -0.80 12.50
N PRO A 47 -6.24 -0.68 11.91
CA PRO A 47 -5.61 0.62 11.69
C PRO A 47 -6.43 1.46 10.70
N PRO A 48 -6.45 2.79 10.85
CA PRO A 48 -7.15 3.67 9.89
C PRO A 48 -6.47 3.59 8.52
N LYS A 49 -7.28 3.36 7.48
CA LYS A 49 -6.78 3.24 6.11
C LYS A 49 -6.25 4.59 5.59
N PRO A 50 -5.01 4.64 5.08
CA PRO A 50 -4.46 5.82 4.42
C PRO A 50 -5.24 6.19 3.15
N LEU A 51 -5.15 7.46 2.77
CA LEU A 51 -5.76 7.93 1.53
C LEU A 51 -5.03 7.36 0.32
N PHE A 52 -5.74 7.21 -0.80
CA PHE A 52 -5.15 6.74 -2.06
C PHE A 52 -3.93 7.57 -2.48
N ILE A 53 -4.00 8.90 -2.30
CA ILE A 53 -2.90 9.81 -2.64
C ILE A 53 -1.67 9.55 -1.77
N GLU A 54 -1.85 9.25 -0.48
CA GLU A 54 -0.76 8.91 0.44
C GLU A 54 -0.06 7.61 -0.02
N PHE A 55 -0.84 6.58 -0.38
CA PHE A 55 -0.31 5.35 -0.97
C PHE A 55 0.42 5.61 -2.29
N TYR A 56 -0.16 6.42 -3.18
CA TYR A 56 0.42 6.74 -4.47
C TYR A 56 1.76 7.45 -4.33
N ILE A 57 1.86 8.45 -3.44
CA ILE A 57 3.12 9.16 -3.18
C ILE A 57 4.18 8.19 -2.63
N VAL A 58 3.84 7.32 -1.68
CA VAL A 58 4.78 6.32 -1.15
C VAL A 58 5.22 5.33 -2.23
N TYR A 59 4.26 4.81 -3.02
CA TYR A 59 4.52 3.91 -4.14
C TYR A 59 5.48 4.54 -5.15
N VAL A 60 5.17 5.76 -5.61
CA VAL A 60 5.97 6.48 -6.59
C VAL A 60 7.34 6.88 -6.04
N SER A 61 7.41 7.32 -4.78
CA SER A 61 8.68 7.65 -4.12
C SER A 61 9.64 6.47 -4.01
N SER A 62 9.14 5.24 -4.01
CA SER A 62 9.96 4.03 -4.00
C SER A 62 10.75 3.86 -5.32
N PHE A 63 10.30 4.49 -6.41
CA PHE A 63 11.00 4.51 -7.69
C PHE A 63 12.02 5.65 -7.80
N PHE A 64 11.85 6.73 -7.04
CA PHE A 64 12.77 7.86 -7.02
C PHE A 64 13.84 7.62 -5.95
N LYS A 65 15.09 7.37 -6.36
CA LYS A 65 16.23 7.22 -5.45
C LYS A 65 16.59 8.56 -4.75
N PHE A 66 17.69 8.56 -4.00
CA PHE A 66 18.22 9.73 -3.27
C PHE A 66 18.24 11.00 -4.15
N PRO A 67 17.85 12.18 -3.62
CA PRO A 67 17.42 12.45 -2.24
C PRO A 67 15.91 12.30 -2.00
N PHE A 68 15.09 12.38 -3.06
CA PHE A 68 13.64 12.47 -2.94
C PHE A 68 12.99 11.23 -2.31
N GLY A 69 13.49 10.03 -2.61
CA GLY A 69 13.01 8.81 -1.98
C GLY A 69 13.25 8.75 -0.47
N ILE A 70 14.31 9.37 0.04
CA ILE A 70 14.59 9.40 1.49
C ILE A 70 13.74 10.44 2.19
N ILE A 71 13.60 11.63 1.59
CA ILE A 71 12.81 12.73 2.14
C ILE A 71 11.34 12.29 2.27
N VAL A 72 10.77 11.68 1.22
CA VAL A 72 9.36 11.24 1.25
C VAL A 72 9.12 10.17 2.31
N GLN A 73 10.08 9.29 2.58
CA GLN A 73 9.97 8.27 3.63
C GLN A 73 9.96 8.84 5.06
N GLN A 74 10.52 10.03 5.26
CA GLN A 74 10.54 10.69 6.57
C GLN A 74 9.26 11.47 6.86
N LEU A 75 8.45 11.75 5.84
CA LEU A 75 7.20 12.52 5.97
C LEU A 75 6.13 11.75 6.76
N PRO A 76 5.24 12.47 7.48
CA PRO A 76 4.26 11.86 8.38
C PRO A 76 3.28 10.92 7.66
N PHE A 77 2.89 11.22 6.41
CA PHE A 77 2.02 10.34 5.64
C PHE A 77 2.70 9.01 5.26
N SER A 78 4.01 9.00 5.02
CA SER A 78 4.73 7.77 4.71
C SER A 78 4.82 6.85 5.93
N LYS A 79 5.02 7.44 7.11
CA LYS A 79 4.95 6.71 8.39
C LYS A 79 3.57 6.11 8.62
N LYS A 80 2.50 6.87 8.35
CA LYS A 80 1.11 6.40 8.44
C LYS A 80 0.83 5.23 7.50
N VAL A 81 1.24 5.31 6.24
CA VAL A 81 1.08 4.23 5.24
C VAL A 81 1.82 2.97 5.69
N ARG A 82 3.09 3.10 6.10
CA ARG A 82 3.89 1.96 6.58
C ARG A 82 3.33 1.34 7.86
N TYR A 83 2.79 2.16 8.76
CA TYR A 83 2.14 1.67 9.97
C TYR A 83 0.92 0.82 9.61
N TYR A 84 0.03 1.34 8.75
CA TYR A 84 -1.12 0.60 8.24
C TYR A 84 -0.71 -0.72 7.58
N GLU A 85 0.30 -0.71 6.70
CA GLU A 85 0.79 -1.91 6.02
C GLU A 85 1.31 -2.97 7.02
N ARG A 86 2.03 -2.55 8.08
CA ARG A 86 2.53 -3.46 9.11
C ARG A 86 1.40 -4.09 9.91
N GLU A 87 0.49 -3.28 10.42
CA GLU A 87 -0.65 -3.76 11.22
C GLU A 87 -1.54 -4.69 10.41
N MET A 88 -1.87 -4.32 9.16
CA MET A 88 -2.64 -5.19 8.26
C MET A 88 -1.92 -6.50 7.97
N LYS A 89 -0.59 -6.50 7.80
CA LYS A 89 0.19 -7.72 7.62
C LYS A 89 0.12 -8.62 8.85
N LEU A 90 0.23 -8.07 10.06
CA LEU A 90 0.11 -8.84 11.30
C LEU A 90 -1.27 -9.50 11.45
N ILE A 91 -2.34 -8.77 11.11
CA ILE A 91 -3.70 -9.30 11.12
C ILE A 91 -3.85 -10.42 10.07
N PHE A 92 -3.30 -10.21 8.87
CA PHE A 92 -3.32 -11.18 7.78
C PHE A 92 -2.57 -12.47 8.12
N ASP A 93 -1.39 -12.36 8.74
CA ASP A 93 -0.60 -13.52 9.16
C ASP A 93 -1.34 -14.32 10.24
N LYS A 94 -1.98 -13.65 11.21
CA LYS A 94 -2.83 -14.31 12.22
C LYS A 94 -4.02 -15.04 11.58
N TRP A 95 -4.71 -14.38 10.64
CA TRP A 95 -5.84 -14.96 9.91
C TRP A 95 -5.42 -16.21 9.13
N ASN A 96 -4.29 -16.16 8.42
CA ASN A 96 -3.75 -17.31 7.69
C ASN A 96 -3.37 -18.47 8.62
N LEU A 97 -2.76 -18.18 9.77
CA LEU A 97 -2.44 -19.22 10.76
C LEU A 97 -3.69 -19.92 11.29
N GLU A 98 -4.76 -19.19 11.59
CA GLU A 98 -6.04 -19.80 11.97
C GLU A 98 -6.64 -20.64 10.84
N LYS A 99 -6.59 -20.14 9.60
CA LYS A 99 -7.08 -20.86 8.43
C LYS A 99 -6.35 -22.19 8.24
N ILE A 100 -5.02 -22.20 8.37
CA ILE A 100 -4.20 -23.41 8.28
C ILE A 100 -4.53 -24.38 9.42
N LYS A 101 -4.70 -23.89 10.65
CA LYS A 101 -5.10 -24.73 11.80
C LYS A 101 -6.46 -25.41 11.58
N LYS A 102 -7.44 -24.69 11.00
CA LYS A 102 -8.75 -25.26 10.66
C LYS A 102 -8.73 -26.30 9.55
N ILE A 103 -7.70 -26.33 8.72
CA ILE A 103 -7.56 -27.34 7.63
C ILE A 103 -6.91 -28.63 8.17
N LYS A 104 -6.11 -28.53 9.24
CA LYS A 104 -5.39 -29.66 9.84
C LYS A 104 -6.20 -30.44 10.89
N ASN A 105 -7.25 -29.84 11.45
CA ASN A 105 -8.21 -30.49 12.35
C ASN A 105 -9.46 -30.88 11.58
#